data_AF-A0A368KMK2-F1
#
_entry.id   AF-A0A368KMK2-F1
#
_cell.length_a   1.000
_cell.length_b   1.000
_cell.length_c   1.000
_cell.angle_alpha   90.00
_cell.angle_beta   90.00
_cell.angle_gamma   90.00
#
_symmetry.space_group_name_H-M   'P 1'
#
loop_
_entity.id
_entity.type
_entity.pdbx_description
1 polymer ?
#
loop_
_entity_poly.entity_id
_entity_poly.type
_entity_poly.pdbx_seq_one_letter_code
_entity_poly.pdbx_strand_id
1 'polypeptide(L)'
;MGEESYAPYLMFFGGLILLIWLLMRRSWQGLRRAKKERGKDDYLARTPRPQTKEWTMSDGPRELNQWQVEMLERTRELQAIVDTKLLVLHRTLLKVKAAELTAEQRAAIEPVVRESQVLADQGAPNFAAVSELLCDDEKKLEVYQMADEGHSAEEIANQLQLDLYAVETVLGLRGT
;
A
#
# COMPACT_ATOMS: atom_id res chain seq x y z
N MET A 1 -35.23 -68.37 25.55
CA MET A 1 -34.85 -67.05 26.11
C MET A 1 -33.98 -66.36 25.08
N GLY A 2 -34.47 -65.33 24.37
CA GLY A 2 -33.66 -64.69 23.34
C GLY A 2 -34.32 -63.58 22.49
N GLU A 3 -35.65 -63.45 22.51
CA GLU A 3 -36.32 -62.52 21.58
C GLU A 3 -36.66 -61.15 22.20
N GLU A 4 -36.75 -61.05 23.53
CA GLU A 4 -37.11 -59.80 24.24
C GLU A 4 -35.95 -58.79 24.38
N SER A 5 -34.71 -59.18 24.02
CA SER A 5 -33.53 -58.32 24.25
C SER A 5 -33.25 -57.34 23.11
N TYR A 6 -33.77 -57.58 21.91
CA TYR A 6 -33.48 -56.76 20.72
C TYR A 6 -34.52 -55.67 20.44
N ALA A 7 -35.70 -55.76 21.06
CA ALA A 7 -36.76 -54.75 20.93
C ALA A 7 -36.30 -53.30 21.23
N PRO A 8 -35.56 -53.02 22.33
CA PRO A 8 -35.11 -51.65 22.60
C PRO A 8 -34.08 -51.16 21.58
N TYR A 9 -33.21 -52.05 21.08
CA TYR A 9 -32.23 -51.69 20.05
C TYR A 9 -32.89 -51.38 18.71
N LEU A 10 -33.90 -52.14 18.31
CA LEU A 10 -34.64 -51.89 17.06
C LEU A 10 -35.39 -50.55 17.11
N MET A 11 -35.99 -50.18 18.24
CA MET A 11 -36.62 -48.86 18.39
C MET A 11 -35.60 -47.72 18.36
N PHE A 12 -34.43 -47.90 18.98
CA PHE A 12 -33.38 -46.89 18.99
C PHE A 12 -32.78 -46.65 17.59
N PHE A 13 -32.39 -47.72 16.89
CA PHE A 13 -31.85 -47.61 15.53
C PHE A 13 -32.91 -47.16 14.53
N GLY A 14 -34.17 -47.58 14.70
CA GLY A 14 -35.30 -47.08 13.92
C GLY A 14 -35.45 -45.56 14.06
N GLY A 15 -35.40 -45.05 15.30
CA GLY A 15 -35.42 -43.60 15.57
C GLY A 15 -34.24 -42.86 14.96
N LEU A 16 -33.03 -43.43 15.05
CA LEU A 16 -31.81 -42.85 14.48
C LEU A 16 -31.90 -42.74 12.95
N ILE A 17 -32.36 -43.80 12.28
CA ILE A 17 -32.54 -43.81 10.82
C ILE A 17 -33.57 -42.77 10.39
N LEU A 18 -34.67 -42.63 11.15
CA LEU A 18 -35.72 -41.66 10.86
C LEU A 18 -35.23 -40.21 11.05
N LEU A 19 -34.41 -39.96 12.07
CA LEU A 19 -33.74 -38.67 12.30
C LEU A 19 -32.79 -38.32 11.15
N ILE A 20 -31.94 -39.27 10.74
CA ILE A 20 -30.99 -39.08 9.62
C ILE A 20 -31.76 -38.77 8.34
N TRP A 21 -32.83 -39.53 8.06
CA TRP A 21 -33.67 -39.30 6.89
C TRP A 21 -34.34 -37.92 6.92
N LEU A 22 -34.84 -37.48 8.07
CA LEU A 22 -35.47 -36.16 8.23
C LEU A 22 -34.46 -35.03 8.00
N LEU A 23 -33.25 -35.14 8.55
CA LEU A 23 -32.16 -34.17 8.37
C LEU A 23 -31.67 -34.14 6.92
N MET A 24 -31.54 -35.30 6.28
CA MET A 24 -31.15 -35.41 4.88
C MET A 24 -32.22 -34.80 3.96
N ARG A 25 -33.50 -35.06 4.22
CA ARG A 25 -34.61 -34.46 3.47
C ARG A 25 -34.65 -32.93 3.60
N ARG A 26 -34.40 -32.40 4.80
CA ARG A 26 -34.35 -30.94 5.06
C ARG A 26 -33.13 -30.28 4.42
N SER A 27 -31.94 -30.89 4.53
CA SER A 27 -30.71 -30.37 3.93
C SER A 27 -30.75 -30.39 2.40
N TRP A 28 -31.40 -31.38 1.79
CA TRP A 28 -31.59 -31.44 0.34
C TRP A 28 -32.41 -30.28 -0.21
N GLN A 29 -33.42 -29.80 0.54
CA GLN A 29 -34.18 -28.61 0.15
C GLN A 29 -33.32 -27.34 0.23
N GLY A 30 -32.46 -27.23 1.24
CA GLY A 30 -31.49 -26.13 1.37
C GLY A 30 -30.45 -26.11 0.25
N LEU A 31 -29.86 -27.26 -0.08
CA LEU A 31 -28.90 -27.40 -1.18
C LEU A 31 -29.53 -27.10 -2.55
N ARG A 32 -30.79 -27.47 -2.77
CA ARG A 32 -31.52 -27.14 -4.01
C ARG A 32 -31.74 -25.63 -4.16
N ARG A 33 -32.02 -24.91 -3.07
CA ARG A 33 -32.13 -23.43 -3.09
C ARG A 33 -30.76 -22.78 -3.36
N ALA A 34 -29.71 -23.22 -2.68
CA ALA A 34 -28.35 -22.70 -2.88
C ALA A 34 -27.81 -22.94 -4.31
N LYS A 35 -28.10 -24.10 -4.93
CA LYS A 35 -27.74 -24.35 -6.33
C LYS A 35 -28.52 -23.46 -7.31
N LYS A 36 -29.78 -23.15 -7.01
CA LYS A 36 -30.60 -22.25 -7.84
C LYS A 36 -30.13 -20.80 -7.76
N GLU A 37 -29.59 -20.38 -6.62
CA GLU A 37 -29.03 -19.04 -6.41
C GLU A 37 -27.65 -18.88 -7.06
N ARG A 38 -26.77 -19.90 -7.00
CA ARG A 38 -25.47 -19.88 -7.73
C ARG A 38 -25.59 -19.72 -9.25
N GLY A 39 -26.69 -20.16 -9.85
CA GLY A 39 -26.96 -20.00 -11.28
C GLY A 39 -27.54 -18.63 -11.66
N LYS A 40 -28.03 -17.85 -10.68
CA LYS A 40 -28.49 -16.49 -10.95
C LYS A 40 -27.31 -15.57 -11.20
N ASP A 41 -26.18 -15.73 -10.53
CA ASP A 41 -25.02 -14.83 -10.71
C ASP A 41 -24.29 -15.00 -12.07
N ASP A 42 -24.78 -15.88 -12.95
CA ASP A 42 -24.26 -16.08 -14.31
C ASP A 42 -24.47 -14.85 -15.22
N TYR A 43 -25.33 -13.89 -14.84
CA TYR A 43 -25.45 -12.60 -15.55
C TYR A 43 -24.24 -11.68 -15.32
N LEU A 44 -23.49 -11.85 -14.23
CA LEU A 44 -22.23 -11.12 -14.00
C LEU A 44 -21.05 -11.72 -14.76
N ALA A 45 -21.15 -13.00 -15.17
CA ALA A 45 -20.12 -13.72 -15.91
C ALA A 45 -20.21 -13.52 -17.43
N ARG A 46 -21.33 -12.98 -17.95
CA ARG A 46 -21.61 -12.83 -19.39
C ARG A 46 -21.60 -11.38 -19.86
N THR A 47 -20.69 -10.56 -19.36
CA THR A 47 -20.37 -9.29 -20.03
C THR A 47 -19.58 -9.62 -21.31
N PRO A 48 -20.05 -9.25 -22.51
CA PRO A 48 -19.29 -9.46 -23.74
C PRO A 48 -18.00 -8.64 -23.66
N ARG A 49 -16.86 -9.33 -23.66
CA ARG A 49 -15.54 -8.68 -23.61
C ARG A 49 -15.33 -7.90 -24.91
N PRO A 50 -15.04 -6.59 -24.89
CA PRO A 50 -14.76 -5.81 -26.10
C PRO A 50 -13.52 -6.39 -26.81
N GLN A 51 -13.60 -6.55 -28.13
CA GLN A 51 -12.52 -7.17 -28.93
C GLN A 51 -11.29 -6.27 -29.06
N THR A 52 -11.45 -4.96 -28.95
CA THR A 52 -10.35 -3.99 -28.88
C THR A 52 -10.15 -3.63 -27.42
N LYS A 53 -9.47 -4.52 -26.70
CA LYS A 53 -9.06 -4.27 -25.32
C LYS A 53 -7.89 -3.30 -25.36
N GLU A 54 -8.18 -2.01 -25.31
CA GLU A 54 -7.19 -1.03 -24.87
C GLU A 54 -6.67 -1.51 -23.51
N TRP A 55 -5.35 -1.57 -23.36
CA TRP A 55 -4.73 -2.03 -22.12
C TRP A 55 -5.10 -1.08 -20.99
N THR A 56 -6.19 -1.37 -20.29
CA THR A 56 -6.53 -0.68 -19.04
C THR A 56 -5.64 -1.26 -17.97
N MET A 57 -5.00 -0.39 -17.18
CA MET A 57 -4.05 -0.71 -16.10
C MET A 57 -4.55 -1.79 -15.11
N SER A 58 -5.87 -2.04 -15.07
CA SER A 58 -6.55 -3.03 -14.24
C SER A 58 -6.55 -4.49 -14.75
N ASP A 59 -6.16 -4.76 -16.00
CA ASP A 59 -6.30 -6.09 -16.61
C ASP A 59 -4.93 -6.78 -16.85
N GLY A 60 -3.91 -6.36 -16.10
CA GLY A 60 -2.63 -7.05 -15.97
C GLY A 60 -2.75 -8.36 -15.16
N PRO A 61 -1.71 -9.22 -15.20
CA PRO A 61 -1.61 -10.43 -14.37
C PRO A 61 -2.07 -10.18 -12.93
N ARG A 62 -2.90 -11.07 -12.36
CA ARG A 62 -3.43 -10.91 -11.00
C ARG A 62 -2.35 -10.68 -9.96
N GLU A 63 -1.18 -11.29 -10.16
CA GLU A 63 0.00 -11.09 -9.32
C GLU A 63 0.46 -9.62 -9.36
N LEU A 64 0.63 -9.01 -10.53
CA LEU A 64 1.05 -7.60 -10.65
C LEU A 64 0.05 -6.66 -9.98
N ASN A 65 -1.25 -6.90 -10.14
CA ASN A 65 -2.27 -6.09 -9.46
C ASN A 65 -2.21 -6.26 -7.94
N GLN A 66 -1.95 -7.48 -7.44
CA GLN A 66 -1.78 -7.73 -6.01
C GLN A 66 -0.53 -7.02 -5.46
N TRP A 67 0.59 -7.12 -6.18
CA TRP A 67 1.82 -6.40 -5.83
C TRP A 67 1.60 -4.88 -5.81
N GLN A 68 0.89 -4.32 -6.80
CA GLN A 68 0.57 -2.89 -6.82
C GLN A 68 -0.26 -2.47 -5.59
N VAL A 69 -1.27 -3.25 -5.22
CA VAL A 69 -2.09 -2.96 -4.02
C VAL A 69 -1.25 -3.05 -2.76
N GLU A 70 -0.45 -4.11 -2.60
CA GLU A 70 0.41 -4.29 -1.43
C GLU A 70 1.41 -3.15 -1.31
N MET A 71 2.06 -2.75 -2.41
CA MET A 71 3.00 -1.62 -2.42
C MET A 71 2.31 -0.29 -2.06
N LEU A 72 1.10 -0.04 -2.55
CA LEU A 72 0.33 1.16 -2.21
C LEU A 72 -0.08 1.17 -0.72
N GLU A 73 -0.47 0.03 -0.17
CA GLU A 73 -0.77 -0.11 1.26
C GLU A 73 0.47 0.13 2.11
N ARG A 74 1.61 -0.45 1.75
CA ARG A 74 2.91 -0.21 2.42
C ARG A 74 3.33 1.26 2.33
N THR A 75 3.14 1.88 1.18
CA THR A 75 3.48 3.30 0.99
C THR A 75 2.65 4.19 1.91
N ARG A 76 1.34 3.92 2.03
CA ARG A 76 0.46 4.63 2.97
C ARG A 76 0.85 4.40 4.43
N GLU A 77 1.21 3.18 4.81
CA GLU A 77 1.70 2.85 6.15
C GLU A 77 3.00 3.61 6.47
N LEU A 78 3.96 3.61 5.55
CA LEU A 78 5.22 4.34 5.69
C LEU A 78 4.99 5.85 5.79
N GLN A 79 4.12 6.40 4.94
CA GLN A 79 3.75 7.81 5.00
C GLN A 79 3.17 8.19 6.36
N ALA A 80 2.26 7.38 6.90
CA ALA A 80 1.67 7.62 8.23
C ALA A 80 2.73 7.59 9.35
N ILE A 81 3.70 6.68 9.27
CA ILE A 81 4.81 6.59 10.24
C ILE A 81 5.70 7.83 10.15
N VAL A 82 6.06 8.26 8.93
CA VAL A 82 6.88 9.46 8.70
C VAL A 82 6.17 10.69 9.24
N ASP A 83 4.90 10.90 8.89
CA ASP A 83 4.10 12.04 9.36
C ASP A 83 4.01 12.08 10.89
N THR A 84 3.81 10.92 11.53
CA THR A 84 3.77 10.82 12.98
C THR A 84 5.10 11.21 13.62
N LYS A 85 6.23 10.73 13.07
CA LYS A 85 7.57 11.07 13.56
C LYS A 85 7.87 12.56 13.37
N LEU A 86 7.50 13.13 12.23
CA LEU A 86 7.66 14.56 11.95
C LEU A 86 6.87 15.41 12.95
N LEU A 87 5.62 15.03 13.23
CA LEU A 87 4.80 15.71 14.24
C LEU A 87 5.45 15.66 15.63
N VAL A 88 5.95 14.49 16.05
CA VAL A 88 6.66 14.34 17.33
C VAL A 88 7.89 15.25 17.37
N LEU A 89 8.71 15.24 16.32
CA LEU A 89 9.91 16.09 16.22
C LEU A 89 9.56 17.58 16.29
N HIS A 90 8.58 18.02 15.50
CA HIS A 90 8.12 19.41 15.51
C HIS A 90 7.63 19.82 16.91
N ARG A 91 6.85 18.96 17.58
CA ARG A 91 6.39 19.23 18.95
C ARG A 91 7.54 19.27 19.95
N THR A 92 8.55 18.42 19.81
CA THR A 92 9.73 18.46 20.67
C THR A 92 10.55 19.73 20.45
N LEU A 93 10.73 20.18 19.21
CA LEU A 93 11.41 21.44 18.90
C LEU A 93 10.67 22.64 19.53
N LEU A 94 9.34 22.68 19.42
CA LEU A 94 8.53 23.73 20.06
C LEU A 94 8.66 23.71 21.59
N LYS A 95 8.66 22.52 22.21
CA LYS A 95 8.87 22.38 23.66
C LYS A 95 10.26 22.83 24.09
N VAL A 96 11.30 22.48 23.32
CA VAL A 96 12.68 22.91 23.58
C VAL A 96 12.80 24.42 23.47
N LYS A 97 12.16 25.04 22.47
CA LYS A 97 12.12 26.50 22.30
C LYS A 97 11.40 27.22 23.45
N ALA A 98 10.37 26.60 24.01
CA ALA A 98 9.60 27.15 25.12
C ALA A 98 10.22 26.86 26.51
N ALA A 99 11.23 25.98 26.58
CA ALA A 99 11.87 25.62 27.84
C ALA A 99 12.86 26.70 28.29
N GLU A 100 12.88 26.96 29.59
CA GLU A 100 13.90 27.80 30.23
C GLU A 100 15.21 27.00 30.35
N LEU A 101 16.04 27.07 29.31
CA LEU A 101 17.33 26.39 29.24
C LEU A 101 18.43 27.26 29.83
N THR A 102 19.44 26.62 30.44
CA THR A 102 20.69 27.32 30.82
C THR A 102 21.41 27.83 29.56
N ALA A 103 22.17 28.92 29.69
CA ALA A 103 22.82 29.59 28.56
C ALA A 103 23.73 28.64 27.73
N GLU A 104 24.41 27.70 28.40
CA GLU A 104 25.27 26.70 27.76
C GLU A 104 24.46 25.67 26.95
N GLN A 105 23.36 25.16 27.51
CA GLN A 105 22.47 24.22 26.82
C GLN A 105 21.80 24.87 25.61
N ARG A 106 21.42 26.15 25.74
CA ARG A 106 20.85 26.91 24.63
C ARG A 106 21.86 27.07 23.50
N ALA A 107 23.11 27.43 23.81
CA ALA A 107 24.15 27.60 22.79
C ALA A 107 24.44 26.30 22.01
N ALA A 108 24.34 25.13 22.66
CA ALA A 108 24.51 23.84 22.00
C ALA A 108 23.34 23.45 21.07
N ILE A 109 22.11 23.85 21.42
CA ILE A 109 20.88 23.41 20.74
C ILE A 109 20.44 24.39 19.64
N GLU A 110 20.72 25.69 19.81
CA GLU A 110 20.37 26.75 18.86
C GLU A 110 20.80 26.46 17.40
N PRO A 111 22.02 25.96 17.08
CA PRO A 111 22.38 25.67 15.69
C PRO A 111 21.49 24.59 15.07
N VAL A 112 21.18 23.52 15.81
CA VAL A 112 20.34 22.40 15.33
C VAL A 112 18.89 22.84 15.12
N VAL A 113 18.37 23.67 16.04
CA VAL A 113 17.01 24.24 15.92
C VAL A 113 16.93 25.16 14.71
N ARG A 114 17.96 25.98 14.47
CA ARG A 114 18.03 26.88 13.32
C ARG A 114 18.11 26.11 12.00
N GLU A 115 18.96 25.09 11.91
CA GLU A 115 19.05 24.22 10.73
C GLU A 115 17.72 23.54 10.44
N SER A 116 17.07 22.97 11.47
CA SER A 116 15.76 22.34 11.34
C SER A 116 14.67 23.32 10.88
N GLN A 117 14.74 24.59 11.32
CA GLN A 117 13.81 25.64 10.88
C GLN A 117 14.05 26.02 9.42
N VAL A 118 15.30 26.17 8.99
CA VAL A 118 15.64 26.45 7.59
C VAL A 118 15.09 25.35 6.68
N LEU A 119 15.26 24.08 7.07
CA LEU A 119 14.70 22.95 6.32
C LEU A 119 13.16 22.96 6.30
N ALA A 120 12.51 23.36 7.40
CA ALA A 120 11.05 23.48 7.44
C ALA A 120 10.54 24.63 6.54
N ASP A 121 11.28 25.74 6.48
CA ASP A 121 10.94 26.92 5.68
C ASP A 121 11.16 26.69 4.17
N GLN A 122 12.08 25.80 3.79
CA GLN A 122 12.28 25.36 2.39
C GLN A 122 11.09 24.60 1.81
N GLY A 123 10.14 24.17 2.65
CA GLY A 123 8.93 23.46 2.22
C GLY A 123 9.17 21.96 1.99
N ALA A 124 8.08 21.25 1.68
CA ALA A 124 8.18 19.83 1.38
C ALA A 124 8.90 19.61 0.04
N PRO A 125 9.87 18.68 -0.04
CA PRO A 125 10.52 18.36 -1.30
C PRO A 125 9.49 17.89 -2.33
N ASN A 126 9.71 18.27 -3.60
CA ASN A 126 8.80 17.93 -4.69
C ASN A 126 9.03 16.49 -5.18
N PHE A 127 8.51 15.52 -4.44
CA PHE A 127 8.62 14.09 -4.80
C PHE A 127 7.98 13.76 -6.15
N ALA A 128 7.01 14.55 -6.61
CA ALA A 128 6.42 14.35 -7.93
C ALA A 128 7.45 14.62 -9.04
N ALA A 129 8.25 15.69 -8.91
CA ALA A 129 9.34 15.99 -9.84
C ALA A 129 10.42 14.90 -9.85
N VAL A 130 10.75 14.33 -8.69
CA VAL A 130 11.67 13.18 -8.59
C VAL A 130 11.11 11.99 -9.37
N SER A 131 9.84 11.64 -9.15
CA SER A 131 9.21 10.51 -9.83
C SER A 131 9.09 10.73 -11.33
N GLU A 132 8.79 11.95 -11.77
CA GLU A 132 8.73 12.29 -13.19
C GLU A 132 10.11 12.11 -13.85
N LEU A 133 11.15 12.65 -13.22
CA LEU A 133 12.52 12.53 -13.72
C LEU A 133 13.03 11.09 -13.73
N LEU A 134 12.61 10.25 -12.78
CA LEU A 134 12.98 8.83 -12.73
C LEU A 134 12.26 7.97 -13.78
N CYS A 135 11.07 8.38 -14.22
CA CYS A 135 10.29 7.69 -15.23
C CYS A 135 10.69 8.11 -16.67
N ASP A 136 11.35 9.24 -16.83
CA ASP A 136 11.81 9.76 -18.12
C ASP A 136 13.29 9.40 -18.35
N ASP A 137 13.51 8.28 -19.03
CA ASP A 137 14.85 7.75 -19.31
C ASP A 137 15.71 8.74 -20.11
N GLU A 138 15.13 9.57 -20.97
CA GLU A 138 15.86 10.54 -21.78
C GLU A 138 16.40 11.67 -20.90
N LYS A 139 15.54 12.28 -20.09
CA LYS A 139 15.95 13.35 -19.15
C LYS A 139 16.94 12.86 -18.10
N LYS A 140 16.75 11.64 -17.61
CA LYS A 140 17.68 11.01 -16.66
C LYS A 140 19.09 10.88 -17.24
N LEU A 141 19.18 10.46 -18.51
CA LEU A 141 20.44 10.26 -19.21
C LEU A 141 21.12 11.61 -19.50
N GLU A 142 20.34 12.64 -19.85
CA GLU A 142 20.82 14.01 -20.02
C GLU A 142 21.41 14.59 -18.72
N VAL A 143 20.71 14.41 -17.59
CA VAL A 143 21.23 14.79 -16.25
C VAL A 143 22.57 14.10 -15.95
N TYR A 144 22.71 12.83 -16.31
CA TYR A 144 23.98 12.11 -16.12
C TYR A 144 25.09 12.58 -17.04
N GLN A 145 24.79 12.90 -18.29
CA GLN A 145 25.77 13.46 -19.23
C GLN A 145 26.27 14.83 -18.75
N MET A 146 25.37 15.73 -18.33
CA MET A 146 25.78 17.03 -17.80
C MET A 146 26.62 16.89 -16.53
N ALA A 147 26.30 15.93 -15.66
CA ALA A 147 27.13 15.63 -14.49
C ALA A 147 28.52 15.08 -14.88
N ASP A 148 28.61 14.28 -15.95
CA ASP A 148 29.89 13.78 -16.50
C ASP A 148 30.72 14.89 -17.14
N GLU A 149 30.07 15.91 -17.69
CA GLU A 149 30.71 17.13 -18.19
C GLU A 149 31.20 18.05 -17.06
N GLY A 150 30.87 17.73 -15.80
CA GLY A 150 31.33 18.43 -14.60
C GLY A 150 30.40 19.54 -14.13
N HIS A 151 29.16 19.61 -14.65
CA HIS A 151 28.17 20.58 -14.18
C HIS A 151 27.71 20.27 -12.75
N SER A 152 27.47 21.33 -11.97
CA SER A 152 26.91 21.22 -10.62
C SER A 152 25.40 20.91 -10.66
N ALA A 153 24.85 20.33 -9.60
CA ALA A 153 23.41 20.02 -9.52
C ALA A 153 22.55 21.28 -9.70
N GLU A 154 23.00 22.43 -9.20
CA GLU A 154 22.35 23.73 -9.37
C GLU A 154 22.35 24.20 -10.84
N GLU A 155 23.46 24.02 -11.55
CA GLU A 155 23.56 24.36 -12.97
C GLU A 155 22.65 23.49 -13.81
N ILE A 156 22.66 22.17 -13.57
CA ILE A 156 21.82 21.20 -14.28
C ILE A 156 20.34 21.51 -14.05
N ALA A 157 19.95 21.76 -12.80
CA ALA A 157 18.57 22.11 -12.45
C ALA A 157 18.11 23.38 -13.16
N ASN A 158 18.94 24.42 -13.19
CA ASN A 158 18.61 25.67 -13.88
C ASN A 158 18.54 25.51 -15.40
N GLN A 159 19.45 24.74 -16.00
CA GLN A 159 19.54 24.55 -17.44
C GLN A 159 18.38 23.71 -17.98
N LEU A 160 18.00 22.65 -17.26
CA LEU A 160 16.90 21.76 -17.64
C LEU A 160 15.54 22.20 -17.07
N GLN A 161 15.50 23.31 -16.32
CA GLN A 161 14.31 23.77 -15.58
C GLN A 161 13.69 22.68 -14.70
N LEU A 162 14.55 21.86 -14.11
CA LEU A 162 14.18 20.78 -13.21
C LEU A 162 14.26 21.23 -11.76
N ASP A 163 13.51 20.54 -10.90
CA ASP A 163 13.60 20.73 -9.46
C ASP A 163 14.99 20.30 -8.97
N LEU A 164 15.67 21.17 -8.22
CA LEU A 164 17.04 20.94 -7.71
C LEU A 164 17.12 19.64 -6.90
N TYR A 165 16.14 19.42 -6.02
CA TYR A 165 16.09 18.23 -5.19
C TYR A 165 15.90 16.95 -6.01
N ALA A 166 15.12 17.02 -7.10
CA ALA A 166 15.00 15.91 -8.05
C ALA A 166 16.33 15.55 -8.72
N VAL A 167 17.10 16.55 -9.16
CA VAL A 167 18.43 16.34 -9.77
C VAL A 167 19.40 15.75 -8.77
N GLU A 168 19.51 16.30 -7.56
CA GLU A 168 20.38 15.78 -6.50
C GLU A 168 20.07 14.32 -6.16
N THR A 169 18.78 13.98 -6.07
CA THR A 169 18.33 12.62 -5.77
C THR A 169 18.74 11.65 -6.89
N VAL A 170 18.52 12.02 -8.15
CA VAL A 170 18.85 11.18 -9.31
C VAL A 170 20.36 10.98 -9.45
N LEU A 171 21.15 12.01 -9.18
CA LEU A 171 22.62 11.91 -9.13
C LEU A 171 23.09 11.06 -7.94
N GLY A 172 22.45 11.15 -6.78
CA GLY A 172 22.74 10.31 -5.62
C GLY A 172 22.53 8.80 -5.90
N LEU A 173 21.49 8.46 -6.66
CA LEU A 173 21.21 7.08 -7.07
C LEU A 173 22.24 6.51 -8.06
N ARG A 174 23.03 7.36 -8.71
CA ARG A 174 24.12 6.92 -9.59
C ARG A 174 25.33 6.37 -8.80
N GLY A 175 25.53 6.84 -7.57
CA GLY A 175 26.67 6.50 -6.72
C GLY A 175 26.57 5.16 -5.99
N THR A 176 25.47 4.42 -6.16
CA THR A 176 25.21 3.09 -5.59
C THR A 176 25.27 2.01 -6.65
#